data_AF-T2IYM5-F1
#
_entry.id   AF-T2IYM5-F1
#
_cell.length_a   1.000
_cell.length_b   1.000
_cell.length_c   1.000
_cell.angle_alpha   90.00
_cell.angle_beta   90.00
_cell.angle_gamma   90.00
#
_symmetry.space_group_name_H-M   'P 1'
#
loop_
_entity.id
_entity.type
_entity.pdbx_description
1 polymer ?
#
loop_
_entity_poly.entity_id
_entity_poly.type
_entity_poly.pdbx_seq_one_letter_code
_entity_poly.pdbx_strand_id
1 'polypeptide(L)'
;MIISGFSNFKIWGKDKNVVNNKTEYFPVTYGEPQQLYRSVVGLELSSSKVLNSPLEKSRDTGEMTTSQPFTLITGGHGFMLYYPVYERESNPQTIQERRQKI
;
A
#
# COMPACT_ATOMS: atom_id res chain seq x y z
N MET A 1 21.21 -16.31 -6.52
CA MET A 1 19.96 -15.53 -6.71
C MET A 1 20.28 -14.09 -6.36
N ILE A 2 20.46 -13.21 -7.36
CA ILE A 2 20.76 -11.80 -7.08
C ILE A 2 19.41 -11.12 -6.86
N ILE A 3 19.06 -10.83 -5.61
CA ILE A 3 17.90 -10.00 -5.30
C ILE A 3 18.34 -8.55 -5.55
N SER A 4 18.11 -8.04 -6.76
CA SER A 4 18.36 -6.62 -7.05
C SER A 4 17.16 -5.79 -6.58
N GLY A 5 17.22 -5.29 -5.34
CA GLY A 5 16.28 -4.28 -4.87
C GLY A 5 16.44 -2.95 -5.60
N PHE A 6 15.50 -2.02 -5.41
CA PHE A 6 15.66 -0.65 -5.90
C PHE A 6 16.76 0.07 -5.10
N SER A 7 17.91 0.33 -5.71
CA SER A 7 19.09 0.95 -5.06
C SER A 7 18.82 2.33 -4.44
N ASN A 8 17.75 3.00 -4.85
CA ASN A 8 17.33 4.32 -4.39
C ASN A 8 15.87 4.35 -3.89
N PHE A 9 15.41 3.25 -3.28
CA PHE A 9 14.05 3.21 -2.72
C PHE A 9 13.86 4.29 -1.66
N LYS A 10 12.80 5.09 -1.83
CA LYS A 10 12.36 6.10 -0.86
C LYS A 10 10.86 6.00 -0.73
N ILE A 11 10.35 6.21 0.48
CA ILE A 11 8.91 6.33 0.71
C ILE A 11 8.53 7.80 0.56
N TRP A 12 7.58 8.09 -0.33
CA TRP A 12 7.18 9.45 -0.68
C TRP A 12 5.67 9.61 -0.68
N GLY A 13 5.19 10.77 -0.23
CA GLY A 13 3.77 11.08 -0.11
C GLY A 13 3.18 11.57 -1.43
N LYS A 14 1.86 11.81 -1.46
CA LYS A 14 1.17 12.38 -2.63
C LYS A 14 1.82 13.69 -3.15
N ASP A 15 2.42 14.47 -2.27
CA ASP A 15 3.13 15.72 -2.56
C ASP A 15 4.59 15.50 -3.05
N LYS A 16 5.00 14.25 -3.23
CA LYS A 16 6.35 13.79 -3.60
C LYS A 16 7.44 14.09 -2.57
N ASN A 17 7.07 14.54 -1.37
CA ASN A 17 8.02 14.69 -0.28
C ASN A 17 8.31 13.33 0.37
N VAL A 18 9.52 13.16 0.89
CA VAL A 18 9.89 11.97 1.65
C VAL A 18 9.05 11.92 2.92
N VAL A 19 8.40 10.79 3.16
CA VAL A 19 7.60 10.57 4.37
C VAL A 19 8.49 9.93 5.42
N ASN A 20 8.66 10.61 6.54
CA ASN A 20 9.36 10.11 7.72
C ASN A 20 8.42 10.17 8.94
N ASN A 21 8.82 9.52 10.04
CA ASN A 21 8.15 9.58 11.34
C ASN A 21 6.71 9.04 11.38
N LYS A 22 6.41 7.97 10.64
CA LYS A 22 5.17 7.19 10.82
C LYS A 22 5.47 5.93 11.62
N THR A 23 4.52 5.51 12.44
CA THR A 23 4.59 4.22 13.13
C THR A 23 4.43 3.03 12.18
N GLU A 24 3.87 3.28 11.00
CA GLU A 24 3.54 2.28 9.99
C GLU A 24 3.52 2.93 8.60
N TYR A 25 3.91 2.17 7.58
CA TYR A 25 4.06 2.62 6.20
C TYR A 25 3.39 1.63 5.25
N PHE A 26 2.79 2.15 4.19
CA PHE A 26 2.17 1.36 3.12
C PHE A 26 2.69 1.81 1.75
N PRO A 27 4.01 1.68 1.49
CA PRO A 27 4.57 2.07 0.22
C PRO A 27 4.23 1.03 -0.85
N VAL A 28 3.98 1.49 -2.07
CA VAL A 28 3.94 0.58 -3.22
C VAL A 28 5.34 0.00 -3.45
N THR A 29 5.53 -1.30 -3.23
CA THR A 29 6.83 -1.98 -3.40
C THR A 29 6.97 -2.67 -4.75
N TYR A 30 5.84 -2.94 -5.40
CA TYR A 30 5.76 -3.71 -6.64
C TYR A 30 4.50 -3.31 -7.44
N GLY A 31 4.57 -3.44 -8.77
CA GLY A 31 3.43 -3.25 -9.66
C GLY A 31 3.73 -3.71 -11.08
N GLU A 32 2.72 -4.29 -11.74
CA GLU A 32 2.82 -4.79 -13.12
C GLU A 32 1.73 -4.17 -14.02
N PRO A 33 2.02 -3.90 -15.31
CA PRO A 33 3.31 -4.09 -15.97
C PRO A 33 4.37 -3.12 -15.41
N GLN A 34 5.60 -3.60 -15.18
CA GLN A 34 6.65 -2.82 -14.51
C GLN A 34 6.86 -1.44 -15.15
N GLN A 35 6.81 -1.35 -16.48
CA GLN A 35 7.01 -0.09 -17.22
C GLN A 35 5.98 0.99 -16.85
N LEU A 36 4.76 0.59 -16.48
CA LEU A 36 3.66 1.49 -16.14
C LEU A 36 3.70 1.91 -14.66
N TYR A 37 4.02 0.98 -13.76
CA TYR A 37 3.94 1.19 -12.31
C TYR A 37 5.28 1.52 -11.64
N ARG A 38 6.39 1.50 -12.37
CA ARG A 38 7.70 1.89 -11.83
C ARG A 38 7.71 3.30 -11.23
N SER A 39 6.88 4.20 -11.75
CA SER A 39 6.78 5.59 -11.27
C SER A 39 6.06 5.73 -9.92
N VAL A 40 5.27 4.72 -9.50
CA VAL A 40 4.58 4.73 -8.20
C VAL A 40 5.30 3.95 -7.13
N VAL A 41 6.38 3.23 -7.45
CA VAL A 41 7.18 2.52 -6.45
C VAL A 41 7.69 3.52 -5.41
N GLY A 42 7.41 3.24 -4.13
CA GLY A 42 7.68 4.12 -3.00
C GLY A 42 6.53 5.06 -2.61
N LEU A 43 5.45 5.15 -3.40
CA LEU A 43 4.29 5.97 -3.05
C LEU A 43 3.63 5.44 -1.78
N GLU A 44 3.55 6.28 -0.75
CA GLU A 44 2.85 6.01 0.50
C GLU A 44 1.33 6.13 0.31
N LEU A 45 0.64 5.00 0.18
CA LEU A 45 -0.80 4.96 -0.06
C LEU A 45 -1.60 5.59 1.08
N SER A 46 -1.09 5.48 2.31
CA SER A 46 -1.71 6.05 3.51
C SER A 46 -1.66 7.59 3.54
N SER A 47 -0.90 8.23 2.65
CA SER A 47 -0.91 9.71 2.47
C SER A 47 -2.18 10.24 1.78
N SER A 48 -2.96 9.38 1.13
CA SER A 48 -4.22 9.74 0.46
C SER A 48 -5.43 9.31 1.28
N LYS A 49 -6.31 10.25 1.68
CA LYS A 49 -7.52 9.91 2.44
C LYS A 49 -8.41 8.88 1.73
N VAL A 50 -8.54 8.97 0.41
CA VAL A 50 -9.36 8.06 -0.42
C VAL A 50 -8.79 6.64 -0.43
N LEU A 51 -7.47 6.51 -0.32
CA LEU A 51 -6.77 5.23 -0.39
C LEU A 51 -6.51 4.65 1.01
N ASN A 52 -6.33 5.49 2.03
CA ASN A 52 -5.99 5.06 3.39
C ASN A 52 -7.16 4.35 4.09
N SER A 53 -8.36 4.92 4.04
CA SER A 53 -9.53 4.34 4.74
C SER A 53 -9.85 2.89 4.33
N PRO A 54 -9.95 2.54 3.02
CA PRO A 54 -10.18 1.15 2.64
C PRO A 54 -9.00 0.23 2.99
N LEU A 55 -7.76 0.74 2.90
CA LEU A 55 -6.55 -0.01 3.26
C LEU A 55 -6.55 -0.38 4.76
N GLU A 56 -6.77 0.60 5.64
CA GLU A 56 -6.86 0.37 7.09
C GLU A 56 -8.00 -0.59 7.43
N LYS A 57 -9.15 -0.45 6.76
CA LYS A 57 -10.28 -1.35 6.93
C LYS A 57 -9.91 -2.78 6.52
N SER A 58 -9.23 -2.96 5.38
CA SER A 58 -8.79 -4.28 4.91
C SER A 58 -7.85 -4.93 5.92
N ARG A 59 -6.85 -4.19 6.39
CA ARG A 59 -5.93 -4.65 7.45
C ARG A 59 -6.68 -5.03 8.72
N ASP A 60 -7.59 -4.19 9.21
CA ASP A 60 -8.23 -4.39 10.51
C ASP A 60 -9.28 -5.51 10.48
N THR A 61 -9.97 -5.72 9.35
CA THR A 61 -11.00 -6.76 9.22
C THR A 61 -10.47 -8.08 8.69
N GLY A 62 -9.33 -8.11 8.00
CA GLY A 62 -8.86 -9.30 7.29
C GLY A 62 -9.62 -9.59 6.00
N GLU A 63 -10.44 -8.64 5.55
CA GLU A 63 -11.35 -8.80 4.40
C GLU A 63 -10.89 -7.96 3.20
N MET A 64 -11.39 -8.32 2.03
CA MET A 64 -11.25 -7.46 0.86
C MET A 64 -12.06 -6.18 1.01
N THR A 65 -11.48 -5.06 0.60
CA THR A 65 -12.17 -3.75 0.58
C THR A 65 -11.90 -3.01 -0.71
N THR A 66 -12.77 -2.05 -1.03
CA THR A 66 -12.61 -1.19 -2.20
C THR A 66 -12.57 0.28 -1.80
N SER A 67 -11.76 1.07 -2.50
CA SER A 67 -11.82 2.54 -2.39
C SER A 67 -13.08 3.10 -3.04
N GLN A 68 -13.37 4.37 -2.74
CA GLN A 68 -14.21 5.17 -3.64
C GLN A 68 -13.50 5.36 -4.99
N PRO A 69 -14.25 5.68 -6.06
CA PRO A 69 -13.66 6.01 -7.35
C PRO A 69 -12.68 7.19 -7.25
N PHE A 70 -11.55 7.09 -7.93
CA PHE A 70 -10.55 8.15 -8.03
C PHE A 70 -9.87 8.13 -9.40
N THR A 71 -9.14 9.21 -9.72
CA THR A 71 -8.36 9.28 -10.95
C THR A 71 -7.13 8.38 -10.85
N LEU A 72 -7.03 7.40 -11.74
CA LEU A 72 -5.90 6.47 -11.78
C LEU A 72 -4.65 7.16 -12.33
N ILE A 73 -3.46 6.68 -11.93
CA ILE A 73 -2.20 7.18 -12.50
C ILE A 73 -2.07 6.88 -14.00
N THR A 74 -2.74 5.83 -14.46
CA THR A 74 -2.83 5.44 -15.86
C THR A 74 -3.78 6.34 -16.67
N GLY A 75 -4.44 7.30 -16.02
CA GLY A 75 -5.55 8.05 -16.58
C GLY A 75 -6.90 7.35 -16.39
N GLY A 76 -7.99 8.12 -16.52
CA GLY A 76 -9.36 7.64 -16.30
C GLY A 76 -9.77 7.53 -14.84
N HIS A 77 -10.96 6.98 -14.60
CA HIS A 77 -11.53 6.73 -13.28
C HIS A 77 -11.54 5.24 -12.96
N GLY A 78 -11.18 4.89 -11.72
CA GLY A 78 -11.24 3.52 -11.23
C GLY A 78 -11.20 3.48 -9.71
N PHE A 79 -10.96 2.32 -9.14
CA PHE A 79 -10.86 2.12 -7.69
C PHE A 79 -9.77 1.09 -7.37
N MET A 80 -9.30 1.09 -6.12
CA MET A 80 -8.38 0.07 -5.61
C MET A 80 -9.16 -1.02 -4.88
N LEU A 81 -8.80 -2.27 -5.14
CA LEU A 81 -9.17 -3.43 -4.34
C LEU A 81 -7.99 -3.78 -3.44
N TYR A 82 -8.22 -3.89 -2.14
CA TYR A 82 -7.21 -4.30 -1.16
C TYR A 82 -7.47 -5.72 -0.68
N TYR A 83 -6.40 -6.48 -0.52
CA TYR A 83 -6.37 -7.75 0.18
C TYR A 83 -5.19 -7.72 1.16
N PRO A 84 -5.40 -7.98 2.46
CA PRO A 84 -4.32 -7.89 3.44
C PRO A 84 -3.48 -9.17 3.38
N VAL A 85 -2.15 -9.01 3.45
CA VAL A 85 -1.22 -10.13 3.51
C VAL A 85 -0.47 -10.00 4.83
N TYR A 86 -0.71 -10.93 5.74
CA TYR A 86 -0.03 -10.98 7.03
C TYR A 86 1.22 -11.85 6.97
N GLU A 87 2.09 -11.72 7.99
CA GLU A 87 3.26 -12.56 8.21
C GLU A 87 2.93 -14.04 8.03
N ARG A 88 3.85 -14.77 7.39
CA ARG A 88 3.66 -16.21 7.11
C ARG A 88 3.42 -16.97 8.42
N GLU A 89 2.53 -17.96 8.35
CA GLU A 89 2.12 -18.81 9.49
C GLU A 89 1.41 -18.05 10.63
N SER A 90 1.07 -16.77 10.43
CA SER A 90 0.17 -16.04 11.33
C SER A 90 -1.29 -16.26 10.93
N ASN A 91 -2.18 -16.34 11.93
CA ASN A 91 -3.63 -16.34 11.73
C ASN A 91 -4.28 -15.33 12.68
N PRO A 92 -4.05 -14.01 12.48
CA PRO A 92 -4.47 -12.98 13.41
C PRO A 92 -6.01 -12.85 13.43
N GLN A 93 -6.60 -13.04 14.61
CA GLN A 93 -8.05 -13.05 14.82
C GLN A 93 -8.58 -11.71 15.33
N THR A 94 -7.71 -10.89 15.94
CA THR A 94 -8.07 -9.58 16.48
C THR A 94 -7.50 -8.43 15.63
N ILE A 95 -8.09 -7.24 15.76
CA ILE A 95 -7.58 -6.02 15.10
C ILE A 95 -6.12 -5.76 15.53
N GLN A 96 -5.82 -5.94 16.81
CA GLN A 96 -4.50 -5.70 17.38
C GLN A 96 -3.47 -6.68 16.81
N GLU A 97 -3.80 -7.97 16.73
CA GLU A 97 -2.92 -8.97 16.11
C GLU A 97 -2.69 -8.67 14.63
N ARG A 98 -3.73 -8.26 13.89
CA ARG A 98 -3.61 -7.92 12.46
C ARG A 98 -2.66 -6.74 12.23
N ARG A 99 -2.74 -5.71 13.08
CA ARG A 99 -1.82 -4.56 13.03
C ARG A 99 -0.37 -4.92 13.38
N GLN A 100 -0.17 -5.95 14.20
CA GLN A 100 1.17 -6.43 14.58
C GLN A 100 1.80 -7.36 13.55
N LYS A 101 0.99 -7.90 12.62
CA LYS A 101 1.37 -8.97 11.70
C LYS A 101 1.25 -8.59 10.22
N ILE A 102 0.90 -7.35 9.89
CA ILE A 102 0.80 -6.86 8.50
C ILE A 102 2.18 -6.47 7.95
#